data_AF-A0A1E7PVL9-F1
#
_entry.id   AF-A0A1E7PVL9-F1
#
_cell.length_a   1.000
_cell.length_b   1.000
_cell.length_c   1.000
_cell.angle_alpha   90.00
_cell.angle_beta   90.00
_cell.angle_gamma   90.00
#
_symmetry.space_group_name_H-M   'P 1'
#
loop_
_entity.id
_entity.type
_entity.pdbx_description
1 polymer ?
#
loop_
_entity_poly.entity_id
_entity_poly.type
_entity_poly.pdbx_seq_one_letter_code
_entity_poly.pdbx_strand_id
1 'polypeptide(L)' 'MKTLRRDTIPDDEYTIVDYGWDDRLEGKRKSDNPYPINNWKHYEWEKGWDQAEASLGGQSDSGPPNTQH' A
#
# COMPACT_ATOMS: atom_id res chain seq x y z
N MET A 1 14.38 -4.09 -9.57
CA MET A 1 14.10 -4.28 -8.14
C MET A 1 13.25 -3.13 -7.68
N LYS A 2 12.17 -3.38 -6.93
CA LYS A 2 11.44 -2.31 -6.26
C LYS A 2 12.24 -1.99 -4.99
N THR A 3 12.60 -0.73 -4.78
CA THR A 3 13.25 -0.30 -3.54
C THR A 3 12.20 -0.34 -2.43
N LEU A 4 12.41 -1.14 -1.40
CA LEU A 4 11.53 -1.20 -0.25
C LEU A 4 11.93 -0.12 0.75
N ARG A 5 10.96 0.41 1.49
CA ARG A 5 11.21 1.40 2.54
C ARG A 5 12.13 0.84 3.63
N ARG A 6 12.00 -0.46 3.95
CA ARG A 6 12.89 -1.17 4.88
C ARG A 6 14.38 -1.12 4.48
N ASP A 7 14.67 -0.88 3.20
CA ASP A 7 16.06 -0.78 2.72
C ASP A 7 16.64 0.63 2.90
N THR A 8 15.79 1.62 3.20
CA THR A 8 16.14 3.05 3.22
C THR A 8 15.86 3.76 4.53
N ILE A 9 14.96 3.22 5.35
CA ILE A 9 14.54 3.77 6.62
C ILE A 9 15.19 2.94 7.73
N PRO A 10 15.78 3.56 8.76
CA PRO A 10 16.27 2.85 9.94
C PRO A 10 15.17 2.00 10.60
N ASP A 11 15.55 0.84 11.16
CA ASP A 11 14.60 -0.11 11.77
C ASP A 11 13.75 0.51 12.90
N ASP A 12 14.29 1.49 13.63
CA ASP A 12 13.60 2.21 14.72
C ASP A 12 12.61 3.27 14.22
N GLU A 13 12.77 3.72 12.98
CA GLU A 13 11.85 4.62 12.28
C GLU A 13 10.87 3.85 11.37
N TYR A 14 11.08 2.55 11.15
CA TYR A 14 10.24 1.72 10.31
C TYR A 14 8.91 1.37 10.99
N THR A 15 7.83 1.95 10.47
CA THR A 15 6.51 1.86 11.11
C THR A 15 5.60 0.81 10.45
N ILE A 16 4.45 0.56 11.08
CA ILE A 16 3.40 -0.32 10.53
C ILE A 16 2.88 0.17 9.18
N VAL A 17 2.91 1.48 8.93
CA VAL A 17 2.57 2.06 7.62
C VAL A 17 3.59 1.62 6.56
N ASP A 18 4.87 1.61 6.91
CA ASP A 18 5.94 1.20 5.99
C ASP A 18 5.87 -0.29 5.68
N TYR A 19 5.50 -1.12 6.67
CA TYR A 19 5.17 -2.53 6.44
C TYR A 19 4.06 -2.70 5.39
N GLY A 20 2.94 -1.98 5.52
CA GLY A 20 1.84 -2.05 4.56
C GLY A 20 2.23 -1.62 3.16
N TRP A 21 3.05 -0.56 3.06
CA TRP A 21 3.58 -0.08 1.81
C TRP A 21 4.48 -1.11 1.12
N ASP A 22 5.46 -1.67 1.85
CA ASP A 22 6.39 -2.65 1.31
C ASP A 22 5.68 -3.96 0.94
N ASP A 23 4.73 -4.41 1.76
CA ASP A 23 3.92 -5.59 1.49
C ASP A 23 3.14 -5.45 0.18
N ARG A 24 2.61 -4.25 -0.10
CA ARG A 24 1.97 -3.97 -1.40
C ARG A 24 2.96 -4.08 -2.55
N LEU A 25 4.16 -3.53 -2.39
CA LEU A 25 5.23 -3.60 -3.39
C LEU A 25 5.70 -5.03 -3.64
N GLU A 26 5.74 -5.86 -2.60
CA GLU A 26 6.02 -7.30 -2.64
C GLU A 26 4.86 -8.12 -3.24
N GLY A 27 3.70 -7.50 -3.48
CA GLY A 27 2.55 -8.11 -4.16
C GLY A 27 1.56 -8.81 -3.24
N LYS A 28 1.64 -8.60 -1.92
CA LYS A 28 0.63 -9.07 -0.97
C LYS A 28 -0.70 -8.35 -1.21
N ARG A 29 -1.80 -9.07 -1.08
CA ARG A 29 -3.15 -8.51 -1.19
C ARG A 29 -3.51 -7.82 0.11
N LYS A 30 -4.40 -6.83 0.05
CA LYS A 30 -4.92 -6.15 1.25
C LYS A 30 -5.58 -7.13 2.24
N SER A 31 -6.20 -8.19 1.74
CA SER A 31 -6.77 -9.29 2.54
C SER A 31 -5.75 -10.11 3.33
N ASP A 32 -4.46 -10.01 2.99
CA ASP A 32 -3.37 -10.75 3.66
C ASP A 32 -2.80 -9.96 4.84
N ASN A 33 -3.50 -8.91 5.30
CA ASN A 33 -3.14 -8.13 6.48
C ASN A 33 -2.96 -9.06 7.70
N PRO A 34 -1.78 -9.09 8.33
CA PRO A 34 -1.53 -9.99 9.46
C PRO A 34 -2.23 -9.56 10.75
N TYR A 35 -2.83 -8.36 10.78
CA TYR A 35 -3.46 -7.80 11.97
C TYR A 35 -4.99 -7.92 11.91
N PRO A 36 -5.65 -8.30 13.03
CA PRO A 36 -7.11 -8.34 13.09
C PRO A 36 -7.71 -6.93 13.11
N ILE A 37 -8.92 -6.77 12.56
CA ILE A 37 -9.60 -5.47 12.38
C ILE A 37 -9.68 -4.64 13.68
N ASN A 38 -9.78 -5.29 14.85
CA ASN A 38 -9.86 -4.59 16.14
C ASN A 38 -8.50 -4.08 16.67
N ASN A 39 -7.41 -4.26 15.93
CA ASN A 39 -6.07 -3.82 16.29
C ASN A 39 -5.71 -2.54 15.53
N TRP A 40 -5.18 -1.52 16.21
CA TRP A 40 -4.74 -0.28 15.57
C TRP A 40 -3.74 -0.51 14.42
N LYS A 41 -2.91 -1.56 14.54
CA LYS A 41 -1.94 -1.95 13.50
C LYS A 41 -2.61 -2.36 12.19
N HIS A 42 -3.82 -2.91 12.24
CA HIS A 42 -4.59 -3.26 11.04
C HIS A 42 -4.82 -2.02 10.18
N TYR A 43 -5.33 -0.96 10.79
CA TYR A 43 -5.64 0.29 10.09
C TYR A 43 -4.39 1.01 9.58
N GLU A 44 -3.30 1.03 10.36
CA GLU A 44 -2.04 1.63 9.91
C GLU A 44 -1.40 0.85 8.76
N TRP A 45 -1.48 -0.50 8.78
CA TRP A 45 -0.98 -1.33 7.70
C TRP A 45 -1.81 -1.11 6.42
N GLU A 46 -3.15 -1.10 6.53
CA GLU A 46 -4.02 -0.87 5.37
C GLU A 46 -3.79 0.50 4.76
N LYS A 47 -3.57 1.53 5.59
CA LYS A 47 -3.22 2.88 5.13
C LYS A 47 -1.93 2.88 4.32
N GLY A 48 -0.89 2.19 4.78
CA GLY A 48 0.37 2.04 4.04
C GLY A 48 0.18 1.33 2.70
N TRP A 49 -0.59 0.24 2.70
CA TRP A 49 -0.94 -0.52 1.50
C TRP A 49 -1.68 0.35 0.47
N ASP A 50 -2.69 1.11 0.91
CA ASP A 50 -3.47 2.00 0.05
C ASP A 50 -2.62 3.14 -0.52
N GLN A 51 -1.71 3.70 0.28
CA GLN A 51 -0.76 4.70 -0.19
C GLN A 51 0.16 4.14 -1.29
N ALA A 52 0.64 2.90 -1.12
CA ALA A 52 1.45 2.23 -2.14
C ALA A 52 0.64 1.94 -3.40
N GLU A 53 -0.60 1.46 -3.26
CA GLU A 53 -1.53 1.25 -4.39
C GLU A 53 -1.79 2.55 -5.14
N ALA A 54 -2.13 3.63 -4.46
CA ALA A 54 -2.34 4.94 -5.08
C ALA A 54 -1.09 5.44 -5.82
N SER A 55 0.09 5.16 -5.28
CA SER A 55 1.37 5.51 -5.92
C SER A 55 1.67 4.68 -7.16
N LEU A 56 1.18 3.43 -7.22
CA LEU A 56 1.27 2.56 -8.40
C LEU A 56 0.16 2.87 -9.42
N GLY A 57 -1.03 3.23 -8.96
CA GLY A 57 -2.25 3.50 -9.73
C GLY A 57 -2.29 4.87 -10.41
N GLY A 58 -1.25 5.69 -10.29
CA GLY A 58 -1.08 6.94 -11.04
C GLY A 58 -0.95 6.79 -12.57
N GLN A 59 -1.10 5.58 -13.11
CA GLN A 59 -1.15 5.30 -14.56
C GLN A 59 -2.16 4.19 -14.90
N SER A 60 -3.45 4.32 -14.55
CA SER A 60 -4.63 3.69 -15.20
C SER A 60 -5.84 3.89 -14.27
N ASP A 61 -6.68 4.90 -14.46
CA ASP A 61 -7.81 4.82 -15.39
C ASP A 61 -8.26 6.22 -15.84
N SER A 62 -7.64 6.73 -16.90
CA SER A 62 -8.32 7.64 -17.82
C SER A 62 -9.11 6.80 -18.81
N GLY A 63 -10.20 6.17 -18.36
CA GLY A 63 -11.20 5.65 -19.29
C GLY A 63 -11.78 6.84 -20.07
N PRO A 64 -11.89 6.79 -21.41
CA PRO A 64 -12.51 7.88 -22.14
C PRO A 64 -13.98 8.04 -21.67
N PRO A 65 -14.47 9.27 -21.45
CA PRO A 65 -15.89 9.47 -21.19
C PRO A 65 -16.66 9.01 -22.43
N ASN A 66 -17.40 7.91 -22.30
CA ASN A 66 -18.30 7.45 -23.33
C ASN A 66 -19.51 8.41 -23.38
N THR A 67 -19.41 9.45 -24.19
CA THR A 67 -20.56 10.28 -24.58
C THR A 67 -21.37 9.49 -25.59
N GLN A 68 -22.50 8.92 -25.18
CA GLN A 68 -23.51 8.43 -26.13
C GLN A 68 -24.46 9.58 -26.51
N HIS A 69 -24.59 9.75 -27.82
CA HIS A 69 -25.49 10.64 -28.56
C HIS A 69 -26.96 10.21 -28.46
#